data_AF-A0A6B3G7M9-F1
#
_entry.id   AF-A0A6B3G7M9-F1
#
_cell.length_a   1.000
_cell.length_b   1.000
_cell.length_c   1.000
_cell.angle_alpha   90.00
_cell.angle_beta   90.00
_cell.angle_gamma   90.00
#
_symmetry.space_group_name_H-M   'P 1'
#
loop_
_entity.id
_entity.type
_entity.pdbx_description
1 polymer ?
#
loop_
_entity_poly.entity_id
_entity_poly.type
_entity_poly.pdbx_seq_one_letter_code
_entity_poly.pdbx_strand_id
1 'polypeptide(L)'
;MDLATLKAFKPSEYEEAADGYRATGDMASEAKDAIDNRIGLGLRSEVKGDAAEAAAEQLKKLSKNFHYVQTECGLVSTALSGFAFDIAVAKRKLEAAMEDARADGCTVNANGSVSYPAGQKPGEEKTADGGTVTWSAGGSPTSDALERQAVNIHPNPHYGKALEYANRIADALEEATDADTKWAPKLRALKADDDLEVSHRDWADVKSDTGGVREAGKSYFDSLPEPPKDGTPRDNAAWWKGLSAEEQAAHLALNAAAVGALDGLPAETRDEANRKVFAEKRSEFELALKAIPAAPPKYTYVTTARGPVRVYTDEYVEWNDKYSDRKMELEGYLKGMDQIQDRFDRTGVRGLPEAYLLGYDPVGHSDGKIILANGNPDTADHTAVYVPGTKANIEKIA
;
A
#
# COMPACT_ATOMS: atom_id res chain seq x y z
N MET A 1 17.97 13.07 -13.70
CA MET A 1 18.12 14.15 -12.70
C MET A 1 19.40 14.92 -12.99
N ASP A 2 19.39 16.26 -12.97
CA ASP A 2 20.63 17.06 -13.08
C ASP A 2 21.08 17.62 -11.72
N LEU A 3 22.33 18.09 -11.65
CA LEU A 3 22.95 18.59 -10.42
C LEU A 3 22.16 19.76 -9.81
N ALA A 4 21.70 20.69 -10.64
CA ALA A 4 20.95 21.85 -10.17
C ALA A 4 19.62 21.42 -9.53
N THR A 5 18.94 20.46 -10.15
CA THR A 5 17.66 19.92 -9.69
C THR A 5 17.83 19.17 -8.38
N LEU A 6 18.74 18.20 -8.27
CA LEU A 6 18.93 17.43 -7.02
C LEU A 6 19.41 18.33 -5.86
N LYS A 7 20.24 19.33 -6.16
CA LYS A 7 20.69 20.30 -5.16
C LYS A 7 19.52 21.15 -4.62
N ALA A 8 18.64 21.60 -5.51
CA ALA A 8 17.47 22.41 -5.15
C ALA A 8 16.31 21.58 -4.57
N PHE A 9 16.28 20.27 -4.84
CA PHE A 9 15.24 19.37 -4.39
C PHE A 9 15.14 19.34 -2.87
N LYS A 10 13.91 19.42 -2.34
CA LYS A 10 13.62 19.35 -0.91
C LYS A 10 12.76 18.13 -0.61
N PRO A 11 13.32 17.05 -0.04
CA PRO A 11 12.53 15.90 0.39
C PRO A 11 11.37 16.28 1.33
N SER A 12 11.57 17.30 2.17
CA SER A 12 10.56 17.80 3.09
C SER A 12 9.28 18.29 2.41
N GLU A 13 9.32 18.81 1.18
CA GLU A 13 8.11 19.23 0.46
C GLU A 13 7.21 18.03 0.10
N TYR A 14 7.80 16.84 -0.08
CA TYR A 14 7.07 15.60 -0.33
C TYR A 14 6.60 14.94 0.97
N GLU A 15 7.39 15.04 2.05
CA GLU A 15 6.96 14.64 3.40
C GLU A 15 5.76 15.49 3.86
N GLU A 16 5.79 16.81 3.68
CA GLU A 16 4.66 17.71 3.97
C GLU A 16 3.42 17.38 3.12
N ALA A 17 3.60 17.03 1.85
CA ALA A 17 2.51 16.56 1.01
C ALA A 17 1.94 15.22 1.51
N ALA A 18 2.80 14.28 1.92
CA ALA A 18 2.39 13.01 2.51
C ALA A 18 1.57 13.22 3.78
N ASP A 19 1.95 14.18 4.60
CA ASP A 19 1.22 14.57 5.81
C ASP A 19 -0.16 15.15 5.47
N GLY A 20 -0.26 15.98 4.43
CA GLY A 20 -1.53 16.53 3.96
C GLY A 20 -2.51 15.46 3.47
N TYR A 21 -2.02 14.45 2.73
CA TYR A 21 -2.84 13.30 2.34
C TYR A 21 -3.27 12.47 3.54
N ARG A 22 -2.36 12.19 4.49
CA ARG A 22 -2.71 11.47 5.71
C ARG A 22 -3.81 12.18 6.50
N ALA A 23 -3.68 13.49 6.72
CA ALA A 23 -4.71 14.29 7.38
C ALA A 23 -6.06 14.25 6.64
N THR A 24 -6.04 14.25 5.31
CA THR A 24 -7.26 14.10 4.49
C THR A 24 -7.89 12.72 4.68
N GLY A 25 -7.08 11.66 4.75
CA GLY A 25 -7.52 10.30 5.05
C GLY A 25 -8.13 10.17 6.44
N ASP A 26 -7.52 10.79 7.45
CA ASP A 26 -8.03 10.83 8.82
C ASP A 26 -9.40 11.52 8.87
N MET A 27 -9.54 12.68 8.21
CA MET A 27 -10.82 13.39 8.09
C MET A 27 -11.89 12.55 7.38
N ALA A 28 -11.51 11.77 6.36
CA ALA A 28 -12.42 10.86 5.68
C ALA A 28 -12.85 9.71 6.62
N SER A 29 -11.93 9.15 7.40
CA SER A 29 -12.23 8.14 8.41
C SER A 29 -13.23 8.66 9.45
N GLU A 30 -12.99 9.85 10.01
CA GLU A 30 -13.90 10.50 10.96
C GLU A 30 -15.28 10.78 10.35
N ALA A 31 -15.33 11.21 9.08
CA ALA A 31 -16.58 11.44 8.38
C ALA A 31 -17.35 10.13 8.14
N LYS A 32 -16.67 9.04 7.79
CA LYS A 32 -17.23 7.69 7.69
C LYS A 32 -17.89 7.29 9.00
N ASP A 33 -17.17 7.40 10.11
CA ASP A 33 -17.65 6.99 11.43
C ASP A 33 -18.81 7.87 11.90
N ALA A 34 -18.76 9.18 11.62
CA ALA A 34 -19.87 10.08 11.91
C ALA A 34 -21.14 9.71 11.13
N ILE A 35 -21.01 9.24 9.89
CA ILE A 35 -22.15 8.77 9.09
C ILE A 35 -22.69 7.47 9.68
N ASP A 36 -21.83 6.48 9.92
CA ASP A 36 -22.25 5.14 10.31
C ASP A 36 -22.79 5.08 11.75
N ASN A 37 -22.14 5.81 12.67
CA ASN A 37 -22.38 5.70 14.11
C ASN A 37 -23.21 6.86 14.69
N ARG A 38 -23.51 7.91 13.93
CA ARG A 38 -24.32 9.04 14.43
C ARG A 38 -25.44 9.44 13.48
N ILE A 39 -25.11 9.84 12.26
CA ILE A 39 -26.10 10.40 11.32
C ILE A 39 -27.07 9.31 10.86
N GLY A 40 -26.55 8.16 10.43
CA GLY A 40 -27.34 7.01 10.01
C GLY A 40 -28.21 6.45 11.15
N LEU A 41 -27.70 6.50 12.39
CA LEU A 41 -28.46 6.10 13.58
C LEU A 41 -29.64 7.04 13.84
N GLY A 42 -29.37 8.36 13.86
CA GLY A 42 -30.39 9.38 14.08
C GLY A 42 -31.53 9.24 13.07
N LEU A 43 -31.20 9.16 11.78
CA LEU A 43 -32.16 8.99 10.69
C LEU A 43 -33.07 7.75 10.91
N ARG A 44 -32.47 6.59 11.19
CA ARG A 44 -33.20 5.32 11.38
C ARG A 44 -34.05 5.30 12.65
N SER A 45 -33.66 6.06 13.67
CA SER A 45 -34.37 6.11 14.95
C SER A 45 -35.61 7.03 14.93
N GLU A 46 -35.58 8.08 14.11
CA GLU A 46 -36.61 9.13 14.14
C GLU A 46 -37.60 9.07 12.97
N VAL A 47 -37.19 8.54 11.81
CA VAL A 47 -37.97 8.65 10.56
C VAL A 47 -38.18 7.28 9.90
N LYS A 48 -39.39 7.04 9.38
CA LYS A 48 -39.76 5.81 8.67
C LYS A 48 -40.42 6.11 7.33
N GLY A 49 -40.34 5.17 6.39
CA GLY A 49 -40.94 5.23 5.07
C GLY A 49 -39.91 5.31 3.94
N ASP A 50 -40.37 5.17 2.71
CA ASP A 50 -39.55 5.00 1.50
C ASP A 50 -38.46 6.08 1.34
N ALA A 51 -38.76 7.33 1.72
CA ALA A 51 -37.79 8.42 1.66
C ALA A 51 -36.64 8.26 2.67
N ALA A 52 -36.94 7.75 3.88
CA ALA A 52 -35.92 7.50 4.90
C ALA A 52 -35.04 6.29 4.52
N GLU A 53 -35.63 5.27 3.88
CA GLU A 53 -34.89 4.12 3.34
C GLU A 53 -33.94 4.56 2.22
N ALA A 54 -34.43 5.35 1.25
CA ALA A 54 -33.59 5.90 0.18
C ALA A 54 -32.46 6.80 0.73
N ALA A 55 -32.74 7.63 1.74
CA ALA A 55 -31.71 8.45 2.38
C ALA A 55 -30.65 7.60 3.11
N ALA A 56 -31.07 6.52 3.79
CA ALA A 56 -30.13 5.60 4.43
C ALA A 56 -29.24 4.89 3.41
N GLU A 57 -29.75 4.53 2.23
CA GLU A 57 -28.95 3.97 1.14
C GLU A 57 -27.90 4.96 0.62
N GLN A 58 -28.25 6.25 0.48
CA GLN A 58 -27.29 7.28 0.06
C GLN A 58 -26.20 7.51 1.12
N LEU A 59 -26.55 7.49 2.41
CA LEU A 59 -25.56 7.56 3.48
C LEU A 59 -24.59 6.38 3.45
N LYS A 60 -25.06 5.16 3.17
CA LYS A 60 -24.19 3.99 2.98
C LYS A 60 -23.22 4.17 1.81
N LYS A 61 -23.68 4.74 0.69
CA LYS A 61 -22.80 5.06 -0.45
C LYS A 61 -21.76 6.10 -0.07
N LEU A 62 -22.17 7.14 0.66
CA LEU A 62 -21.25 8.18 1.12
C LEU A 62 -20.20 7.64 2.10
N SER A 63 -20.58 6.76 3.03
CA SER A 63 -19.63 6.05 3.91
C SER A 63 -18.61 5.24 3.10
N LYS A 64 -19.04 4.50 2.07
CA LYS A 64 -18.13 3.79 1.16
C LYS A 64 -17.15 4.73 0.44
N ASN A 65 -17.62 5.90 -0.01
CA ASN A 65 -16.77 6.89 -0.65
C ASN A 65 -15.71 7.42 0.32
N PHE A 66 -16.06 7.70 1.57
CA PHE A 66 -15.09 8.11 2.57
C PHE A 66 -14.09 7.01 2.93
N HIS A 67 -14.51 5.75 3.02
CA HIS A 67 -13.59 4.63 3.23
C HIS A 67 -12.58 4.46 2.07
N TYR A 68 -13.06 4.65 0.84
CA TYR A 68 -12.20 4.63 -0.34
C TYR A 68 -11.19 5.81 -0.31
N VAL A 69 -11.65 7.03 -0.03
CA VAL A 69 -10.78 8.21 0.12
C VAL A 69 -9.72 8.01 1.22
N GLN A 70 -10.11 7.48 2.38
CA GLN A 70 -9.18 7.13 3.46
C GLN A 70 -8.09 6.18 2.96
N THR A 71 -8.48 5.12 2.25
CA THR A 71 -7.56 4.09 1.76
C THR A 71 -6.58 4.64 0.73
N GLU A 72 -7.09 5.37 -0.27
CA GLU A 72 -6.27 5.98 -1.32
C GLU A 72 -5.33 7.06 -0.76
N CYS A 73 -5.81 7.91 0.14
CA CYS A 73 -4.98 8.94 0.77
C CYS A 73 -3.84 8.32 1.60
N GLY A 74 -4.10 7.23 2.33
CA GLY A 74 -3.06 6.49 3.05
C GLY A 74 -2.01 5.92 2.10
N LEU A 75 -2.43 5.44 0.93
CA LEU A 75 -1.52 4.90 -0.09
C LEU A 75 -0.68 6.00 -0.77
N VAL A 76 -1.28 7.14 -1.10
CA VAL A 76 -0.58 8.33 -1.62
C VAL A 76 0.43 8.86 -0.62
N SER A 77 0.02 9.01 0.65
CA SER A 77 0.93 9.42 1.73
C SER A 77 2.14 8.48 1.81
N THR A 78 1.90 7.17 1.83
CA THR A 78 2.98 6.17 1.89
C THR A 78 3.90 6.22 0.67
N ALA A 79 3.36 6.43 -0.54
CA ALA A 79 4.16 6.53 -1.75
C ALA A 79 5.04 7.80 -1.77
N LEU A 80 4.50 8.93 -1.29
CA LEU A 80 5.24 10.18 -1.15
C LEU A 80 6.37 10.08 -0.12
N SER A 81 6.10 9.47 1.05
CA SER A 81 7.13 9.17 2.05
C SER A 81 8.23 8.25 1.50
N GLY A 82 7.85 7.20 0.78
CA GLY A 82 8.82 6.29 0.15
C GLY A 82 9.70 6.99 -0.90
N PHE A 83 9.12 7.89 -1.71
CA PHE A 83 9.88 8.70 -2.66
C PHE A 83 10.82 9.69 -1.95
N ALA A 84 10.33 10.39 -0.93
CA ALA A 84 11.14 11.32 -0.13
C ALA A 84 12.33 10.60 0.53
N PHE A 85 12.08 9.41 1.09
CA PHE A 85 13.10 8.54 1.68
C PHE A 85 14.23 8.22 0.69
N ASP A 86 13.90 7.74 -0.52
CA ASP A 86 14.91 7.35 -1.50
C ASP A 86 15.69 8.57 -2.04
N ILE A 87 15.00 9.69 -2.33
CA ILE A 87 15.68 10.91 -2.80
C ILE A 87 16.55 11.52 -1.71
N ALA A 88 16.14 11.45 -0.44
CA ALA A 88 16.95 11.94 0.68
C ALA A 88 18.30 11.21 0.78
N VAL A 89 18.35 9.91 0.47
CA VAL A 89 19.61 9.15 0.42
C VAL A 89 20.54 9.70 -0.67
N ALA A 90 20.03 9.84 -1.90
CA ALA A 90 20.80 10.39 -3.02
C ALA A 90 21.28 11.82 -2.75
N LYS A 91 20.41 12.66 -2.19
CA LYS A 91 20.73 14.05 -1.83
C LYS A 91 21.84 14.14 -0.78
N ARG A 92 21.81 13.32 0.27
CA ARG A 92 22.89 13.28 1.29
C ARG A 92 24.22 12.87 0.69
N LYS A 93 24.24 11.88 -0.23
CA LYS A 93 25.46 11.47 -0.94
C LYS A 93 26.04 12.60 -1.79
N LEU A 94 25.17 13.33 -2.51
CA LEU A 94 25.57 14.50 -3.28
C LEU A 94 26.19 15.57 -2.38
N GLU A 95 25.50 15.95 -1.30
CA GLU A 95 25.95 17.01 -0.38
C GLU A 95 27.29 16.65 0.25
N ALA A 96 27.46 15.41 0.72
CA ALA A 96 28.74 14.93 1.25
C ALA A 96 29.86 14.98 0.21
N ALA A 97 29.62 14.55 -1.04
CA ALA A 97 30.62 14.61 -2.09
C ALA A 97 31.03 16.06 -2.43
N MET A 98 30.08 16.99 -2.40
CA MET A 98 30.35 18.42 -2.63
C MET A 98 31.13 19.06 -1.48
N GLU A 99 30.82 18.71 -0.24
CA GLU A 99 31.55 19.18 0.95
C GLU A 99 32.98 18.65 0.99
N ASP A 100 33.18 17.36 0.73
CA ASP A 100 34.50 16.74 0.68
C ASP A 100 35.36 17.35 -0.45
N ALA A 101 34.77 17.52 -1.64
CA ALA A 101 35.45 18.18 -2.76
C ALA A 101 35.92 19.59 -2.39
N ARG A 102 35.05 20.37 -1.72
CA ARG A 102 35.38 21.72 -1.25
C ARG A 102 36.48 21.70 -0.19
N ALA A 103 36.45 20.75 0.74
CA ALA A 103 37.46 20.60 1.79
C ALA A 103 38.86 20.30 1.20
N ASP A 104 38.90 19.56 0.09
CA ASP A 104 40.13 19.26 -0.66
C ASP A 104 40.54 20.34 -1.68
N GLY A 105 39.88 21.50 -1.67
CA GLY A 105 40.18 22.62 -2.57
C GLY A 105 39.71 22.43 -4.01
N CYS A 106 38.88 21.41 -4.26
CA CYS A 106 38.25 21.20 -5.56
C CYS A 106 36.96 22.03 -5.70
N THR A 107 36.59 22.32 -6.95
CA THR A 107 35.37 23.07 -7.29
C THR A 107 34.45 22.20 -8.14
N VAL A 108 33.22 21.98 -7.67
CA VAL A 108 32.19 21.28 -8.44
C VAL A 108 31.51 22.24 -9.41
N ASN A 109 31.56 21.91 -10.70
CA ASN A 109 30.97 22.70 -11.78
C ASN A 109 29.49 22.35 -11.99
N ALA A 110 28.77 23.22 -12.72
CA ALA A 110 27.32 23.06 -12.95
C ALA A 110 26.92 21.75 -13.64
N ASN A 111 27.82 21.16 -14.44
CA ASN A 111 27.60 19.89 -15.13
C ASN A 111 28.04 18.65 -14.33
N GLY A 112 28.37 18.80 -13.04
CA GLY A 112 28.86 17.71 -12.19
C GLY A 112 30.35 17.38 -12.32
N SER A 113 31.07 18.02 -13.25
CA SER A 113 32.53 17.89 -13.34
C SER A 113 33.23 18.56 -12.14
N VAL A 114 34.42 18.08 -11.79
CA VAL A 114 35.19 18.58 -10.64
C VAL A 114 36.50 19.18 -11.11
N SER A 115 36.69 20.47 -10.85
CA SER A 115 37.95 21.18 -11.08
C SER A 115 38.86 21.04 -9.86
N TYR A 116 40.15 20.81 -10.08
CA TYR A 116 41.16 20.66 -9.05
C TYR A 116 42.31 21.63 -9.25
N PRO A 117 42.95 22.10 -8.15
CA PRO A 117 44.01 23.11 -8.23
C PRO A 117 45.31 22.51 -8.77
N ALA A 118 46.25 23.40 -9.13
CA ALA A 118 47.63 23.00 -9.38
C ALA A 118 48.24 22.37 -8.13
N GLY A 119 49.07 21.35 -8.30
CA GLY A 119 49.63 20.58 -7.19
C GLY A 119 50.95 19.92 -7.55
N GLN A 120 51.76 19.64 -6.53
CA GLN A 120 53.09 19.03 -6.68
C GLN A 120 53.15 17.74 -5.86
N LYS A 121 53.55 16.64 -6.50
CA LYS A 121 53.77 15.37 -5.78
C LYS A 121 55.07 15.42 -4.97
N PRO A 122 55.16 14.70 -3.84
CA PRO A 122 56.41 14.57 -3.10
C PRO A 122 57.53 14.02 -3.99
N GLY A 123 58.63 14.77 -4.13
CA GLY A 123 59.81 14.37 -4.93
C GLY A 123 59.83 14.88 -6.38
N GLU A 124 58.77 15.52 -6.86
CA GLU A 124 58.75 16.19 -8.18
C GLU A 124 59.30 17.62 -8.07
N GLU A 125 60.04 18.11 -9.08
CA GLU A 125 60.57 19.50 -9.08
C GLU A 125 59.56 20.54 -9.60
N LYS A 126 58.54 20.11 -10.36
CA LYS A 126 57.58 21.01 -11.01
C LYS A 126 56.18 20.81 -10.44
N THR A 127 55.48 21.93 -10.22
CA THR A 127 54.04 21.92 -9.95
C THR A 127 53.30 21.56 -11.23
N ALA A 128 52.42 20.57 -11.16
CA ALA A 128 51.52 20.23 -12.26
C ALA A 128 50.32 21.19 -12.25
N ASP A 129 49.88 21.62 -13.43
CA ASP A 129 48.73 22.50 -13.57
C ASP A 129 47.45 21.86 -12.99
N GLY A 130 46.53 22.73 -12.58
CA GLY A 130 45.17 22.32 -12.25
C GLY A 130 44.42 21.86 -13.49
N GLY A 131 43.27 21.24 -13.28
CA GLY A 131 42.46 20.73 -14.37
C GLY A 131 41.03 20.46 -13.95
N THR A 132 40.28 19.82 -14.84
CA THR A 132 38.90 19.41 -14.60
C THR A 132 38.75 17.96 -15.00
N VAL A 133 38.08 17.17 -14.17
CA VAL A 133 37.68 15.81 -14.49
C VAL A 133 36.17 15.72 -14.60
N THR A 134 35.70 14.92 -15.54
CA THR A 134 34.32 14.45 -15.58
C THR A 134 34.26 13.08 -14.94
N TRP A 135 33.08 12.71 -14.45
CA TRP A 135 32.84 11.34 -14.01
C TRP A 135 33.15 10.38 -15.16
N SER A 136 33.55 9.18 -14.80
CA SER A 136 33.69 8.07 -15.72
C SER A 136 32.39 7.27 -15.74
N ALA A 137 32.08 6.60 -16.84
CA ALA A 137 30.98 5.62 -16.90
C ALA A 137 31.37 4.32 -16.17
N GLY A 138 31.98 4.43 -14.98
CA GLY A 138 32.61 3.34 -14.22
C GLY A 138 31.66 2.19 -13.87
N GLY A 139 32.16 1.20 -13.13
CA GLY A 139 31.36 0.04 -12.71
C GLY A 139 31.60 -1.25 -13.51
N SER A 140 32.62 -1.25 -14.38
CA SER A 140 33.16 -2.48 -14.97
C SER A 140 34.60 -2.71 -14.49
N PRO A 141 35.05 -3.98 -14.33
CA PRO A 141 36.43 -4.27 -13.94
C PRO A 141 37.47 -3.59 -14.85
N THR A 142 37.13 -3.42 -16.13
CA THR A 142 37.99 -2.79 -17.15
C THR A 142 38.05 -1.27 -16.99
N SER A 143 36.90 -0.59 -16.83
CA SER A 143 36.86 0.86 -16.60
C SER A 143 37.57 1.23 -15.29
N ASP A 144 37.34 0.45 -14.24
CA ASP A 144 37.91 0.71 -12.91
C ASP A 144 39.44 0.49 -12.92
N ALA A 145 39.93 -0.49 -13.68
CA ALA A 145 41.35 -0.71 -13.88
C ALA A 145 42.00 0.44 -14.66
N LEU A 146 41.32 0.96 -15.69
CA LEU A 146 41.80 2.08 -16.48
C LEU A 146 41.84 3.37 -15.65
N GLU A 147 40.84 3.61 -14.82
CA GLU A 147 40.81 4.72 -13.86
C GLU A 147 41.95 4.64 -12.86
N ARG A 148 42.18 3.49 -12.23
CA ARG A 148 43.31 3.30 -11.31
C ARG A 148 44.65 3.58 -11.99
N GLN A 149 44.82 3.14 -13.23
CA GLN A 149 46.03 3.42 -14.00
C GLN A 149 46.16 4.93 -14.28
N ALA A 150 45.09 5.59 -14.74
CA ALA A 150 45.08 7.02 -15.00
C ALA A 150 45.43 7.83 -13.75
N VAL A 151 44.84 7.50 -12.59
CA VAL A 151 45.13 8.16 -11.30
C VAL A 151 46.60 8.00 -10.89
N ASN A 152 47.17 6.80 -11.05
CA ASN A 152 48.55 6.54 -10.68
C ASN A 152 49.56 7.32 -11.54
N ILE A 153 49.32 7.41 -12.85
CA ILE A 153 50.23 8.07 -13.79
C ILE A 153 50.03 9.58 -13.87
N HIS A 154 48.89 10.13 -13.42
CA HIS A 154 48.60 11.54 -13.55
C HIS A 154 49.57 12.40 -12.72
N PRO A 155 50.17 13.47 -13.27
CA PRO A 155 51.22 14.24 -12.58
C PRO A 155 50.70 15.05 -11.38
N ASN A 156 49.44 15.50 -11.41
CA ASN A 156 48.84 16.29 -10.32
C ASN A 156 48.30 15.38 -9.18
N PRO A 157 48.67 15.63 -7.90
CA PRO A 157 48.21 14.83 -6.75
C PRO A 157 46.71 14.93 -6.45
N HIS A 158 46.02 15.98 -6.90
CA HIS A 158 44.58 16.18 -6.65
C HIS A 158 43.67 15.47 -7.66
N TYR A 159 44.22 14.98 -8.78
CA TYR A 159 43.45 14.38 -9.86
C TYR A 159 42.60 13.18 -9.39
N GLY A 160 43.19 12.26 -8.63
CA GLY A 160 42.49 11.06 -8.15
C GLY A 160 41.30 11.40 -7.26
N LYS A 161 41.49 12.31 -6.31
CA LYS A 161 40.42 12.81 -5.44
C LYS A 161 39.33 13.51 -6.22
N ALA A 162 39.69 14.37 -7.18
CA ALA A 162 38.73 15.05 -8.03
C ALA A 162 37.88 14.05 -8.84
N LEU A 163 38.50 12.99 -9.35
CA LEU A 163 37.81 11.95 -10.12
C LEU A 163 36.85 11.15 -9.22
N GLU A 164 37.29 10.80 -8.01
CA GLU A 164 36.44 10.16 -7.00
C GLU A 164 35.21 11.02 -6.69
N TYR A 165 35.39 12.32 -6.46
CA TYR A 165 34.26 13.23 -6.21
C TYR A 165 33.33 13.33 -7.43
N ALA A 166 33.87 13.39 -8.64
CA ALA A 166 33.06 13.41 -9.85
C ALA A 166 32.22 12.13 -10.00
N ASN A 167 32.80 10.96 -9.73
CA ASN A 167 32.09 9.69 -9.73
C ASN A 167 31.01 9.64 -8.63
N ARG A 168 31.33 10.03 -7.39
CA ARG A 168 30.34 10.08 -6.28
C ARG A 168 29.16 11.01 -6.58
N ILE A 169 29.41 12.14 -7.25
CA ILE A 169 28.35 13.06 -7.69
C ILE A 169 27.50 12.39 -8.78
N ALA A 170 28.12 11.72 -9.76
CA ALA A 170 27.38 11.01 -10.81
C ALA A 170 26.52 9.88 -10.23
N ASP A 171 27.05 9.07 -9.32
CA ASP A 171 26.31 8.00 -8.63
C ASP A 171 25.08 8.55 -7.89
N ALA A 172 25.24 9.68 -7.19
CA ALA A 172 24.12 10.33 -6.49
C ALA A 172 23.05 10.85 -7.48
N LEU A 173 23.44 11.34 -8.65
CA LEU A 173 22.50 11.77 -9.70
C LEU A 173 21.80 10.60 -10.37
N GLU A 174 22.50 9.48 -10.56
CA GLU A 174 21.94 8.23 -11.06
C GLU A 174 20.91 7.67 -10.08
N GLU A 175 21.25 7.55 -8.80
CA GLU A 175 20.33 7.07 -7.76
C GLU A 175 19.08 7.95 -7.63
N ALA A 176 19.23 9.27 -7.73
CA ALA A 176 18.08 10.18 -7.75
C ALA A 176 17.22 10.00 -9.03
N THR A 177 17.84 9.68 -10.16
CA THR A 177 17.13 9.39 -11.41
C THR A 177 16.39 8.06 -11.34
N ASP A 178 16.99 7.06 -10.71
CA ASP A 178 16.37 5.75 -10.47
C ASP A 178 15.17 5.88 -9.53
N ALA A 179 15.29 6.67 -8.45
CA ALA A 179 14.19 6.97 -7.56
C ALA A 179 13.01 7.64 -8.30
N ASP A 180 13.28 8.66 -9.12
CA ASP A 180 12.24 9.31 -9.95
C ASP A 180 11.60 8.33 -10.94
N THR A 181 12.42 7.55 -11.66
CA THR A 181 11.94 6.56 -12.63
C THR A 181 11.08 5.48 -11.98
N LYS A 182 11.44 5.08 -10.75
CA LYS A 182 10.72 4.08 -9.95
C LYS A 182 9.39 4.60 -9.45
N TRP A 183 9.35 5.81 -8.89
CA TRP A 183 8.18 6.33 -8.18
C TRP A 183 7.19 7.09 -9.06
N ALA A 184 7.66 7.80 -10.08
CA ALA A 184 6.81 8.60 -10.96
C ALA A 184 5.65 7.83 -11.61
N PRO A 185 5.80 6.58 -12.12
CA PRO A 185 4.66 5.82 -12.64
C PRO A 185 3.68 5.41 -11.55
N LYS A 186 4.16 5.05 -10.34
CA LYS A 186 3.31 4.64 -9.21
C LYS A 186 2.46 5.81 -8.71
N LEU A 187 3.07 6.98 -8.50
CA LEU A 187 2.36 8.19 -8.10
C LEU A 187 1.34 8.68 -9.16
N ARG A 188 1.59 8.44 -10.44
CA ARG A 188 0.63 8.79 -11.51
C ARG A 188 -0.53 7.81 -11.65
N ALA A 189 -0.36 6.58 -11.17
CA ALA A 189 -1.39 5.55 -11.17
C ALA A 189 -2.44 5.80 -10.08
N LEU A 190 -2.01 6.30 -8.91
CA LEU A 190 -2.85 6.65 -7.75
C LEU A 190 -3.85 7.76 -8.08
N LYS A 191 -4.95 7.40 -8.74
CA LYS A 191 -6.01 8.28 -9.21
C LYS A 191 -7.32 7.55 -9.10
N ALA A 192 -8.30 8.22 -8.51
CA ALA A 192 -9.68 7.80 -8.55
C ALA A 192 -10.33 8.11 -9.91
N ASP A 193 -11.29 7.29 -10.32
CA ASP A 193 -12.21 7.61 -11.41
C ASP A 193 -13.05 8.86 -11.06
N ASP A 194 -13.37 9.69 -12.07
CA ASP A 194 -14.16 10.93 -11.88
C ASP A 194 -15.67 10.62 -11.82
N ASP A 195 -16.05 9.81 -10.83
CA ASP A 195 -17.44 9.54 -10.48
C ASP A 195 -17.63 9.42 -8.95
N LEU A 196 -18.88 9.16 -8.54
CA LEU A 196 -19.24 9.02 -7.12
C LEU A 196 -19.54 7.56 -6.72
N GLU A 197 -19.29 6.61 -7.62
CA GLU A 197 -19.59 5.19 -7.43
C GLU A 197 -18.32 4.40 -7.14
N VAL A 198 -18.09 4.07 -5.87
CA VAL A 198 -17.04 3.10 -5.51
C VAL A 198 -17.49 1.70 -5.90
N SER A 199 -16.99 1.25 -7.05
CA SER A 199 -17.26 -0.04 -7.67
C SER A 199 -16.24 -1.11 -7.22
N HIS A 200 -16.47 -2.35 -7.65
CA HIS A 200 -15.48 -3.42 -7.45
C HIS A 200 -14.17 -3.16 -8.21
N ARG A 201 -14.21 -2.40 -9.32
CA ARG A 201 -13.00 -2.10 -10.08
C ARG A 201 -12.07 -1.18 -9.31
N ASP A 202 -12.61 -0.20 -8.58
CA ASP A 202 -11.84 0.73 -7.77
C ASP A 202 -11.07 0.00 -6.66
N TRP A 203 -11.71 -0.97 -5.99
CA TRP A 203 -11.03 -1.80 -4.99
C TRP A 203 -10.02 -2.80 -5.59
N ALA A 204 -10.20 -3.21 -6.84
CA ALA A 204 -9.19 -4.01 -7.53
C ALA A 204 -7.98 -3.16 -7.92
N ASP A 205 -8.22 -1.90 -8.28
CA ASP A 205 -7.19 -0.89 -8.56
C ASP A 205 -6.40 -0.55 -7.29
N VAL A 206 -7.07 -0.25 -6.17
CA VAL A 206 -6.45 -0.09 -4.82
C VAL A 206 -5.47 -1.22 -4.51
N LYS A 207 -5.88 -2.47 -4.76
CA LYS A 207 -5.05 -3.65 -4.50
C LYS A 207 -3.83 -3.71 -5.42
N SER A 208 -4.01 -3.38 -6.71
CA SER A 208 -2.93 -3.28 -7.69
C SER A 208 -1.92 -2.21 -7.29
N ASP A 209 -2.42 -1.02 -6.94
CA ASP A 209 -1.61 0.13 -6.56
C ASP A 209 -0.90 -0.09 -5.23
N THR A 210 -1.55 -0.72 -4.25
CA THR A 210 -0.92 -1.17 -3.00
C THR A 210 0.28 -2.09 -3.30
N GLY A 211 0.13 -3.03 -4.24
CA GLY A 211 1.23 -3.88 -4.70
C GLY A 211 2.36 -3.10 -5.36
N GLY A 212 2.02 -2.13 -6.22
CA GLY A 212 2.99 -1.28 -6.91
C GLY A 212 3.78 -0.35 -5.98
N VAL A 213 3.13 0.25 -4.99
CA VAL A 213 3.77 1.09 -3.97
C VAL A 213 4.65 0.23 -3.05
N ARG A 214 4.18 -0.95 -2.63
CA ARG A 214 4.97 -1.88 -1.81
C ARG A 214 6.24 -2.34 -2.53
N GLU A 215 6.15 -2.65 -3.82
CA GLU A 215 7.29 -3.02 -4.65
C GLU A 215 8.32 -1.88 -4.74
N ALA A 216 7.86 -0.68 -5.11
CA ALA A 216 8.73 0.49 -5.27
C ALA A 216 9.37 0.93 -3.95
N GLY A 217 8.58 0.90 -2.86
CA GLY A 217 8.96 1.32 -1.52
C GLY A 217 9.58 0.24 -0.66
N LYS A 218 10.08 -0.86 -1.24
CA LYS A 218 10.68 -1.95 -0.47
C LYS A 218 11.78 -1.47 0.49
N SER A 219 12.68 -0.58 0.04
CA SER A 219 13.76 0.00 0.86
C SER A 219 13.22 0.78 2.05
N TYR A 220 12.25 1.64 1.80
CA TYR A 220 11.55 2.41 2.82
C TYR A 220 10.83 1.49 3.80
N PHE A 221 10.05 0.53 3.31
CA PHE A 221 9.28 -0.38 4.13
C PHE A 221 10.16 -1.29 5.00
N ASP A 222 11.22 -1.86 4.43
CA ASP A 222 12.19 -2.69 5.16
C ASP A 222 12.96 -1.89 6.23
N SER A 223 12.92 -0.54 6.18
CA SER A 223 13.51 0.35 7.20
C SER A 223 12.58 0.62 8.39
N LEU A 224 11.29 0.34 8.26
CA LEU A 224 10.31 0.56 9.34
C LEU A 224 10.46 -0.52 10.42
N PRO A 225 10.16 -0.20 11.70
CA PRO A 225 10.12 -1.22 12.74
C PRO A 225 9.03 -2.26 12.44
N GLU A 226 9.42 -3.53 12.39
CA GLU A 226 8.53 -4.67 12.13
C GLU A 226 7.93 -5.24 13.42
N PRO A 227 6.73 -5.85 13.37
CA PRO A 227 6.16 -6.49 14.54
C PRO A 227 7.04 -7.68 15.00
N PRO A 228 7.10 -7.97 16.30
CA PRO A 228 7.86 -9.12 16.80
C PRO A 228 7.33 -10.43 16.21
N LYS A 229 8.20 -11.23 15.57
CA LYS A 229 7.81 -12.46 14.85
C LYS A 229 7.04 -13.48 15.70
N ASP A 230 7.48 -13.66 16.94
CA ASP A 230 6.84 -14.57 17.92
C ASP A 230 6.38 -13.77 19.15
N GLY A 231 5.95 -12.53 18.93
CA GLY A 231 5.52 -11.61 19.98
C GLY A 231 4.27 -12.07 20.70
N THR A 232 4.21 -11.84 22.02
CA THR A 232 2.94 -11.88 22.73
C THR A 232 2.07 -10.70 22.32
N PRO A 233 0.74 -10.72 22.57
CA PRO A 233 -0.10 -9.55 22.34
C PRO A 233 0.41 -8.27 23.00
N ARG A 234 1.07 -8.39 24.16
CA ARG A 234 1.71 -7.26 24.84
C ARG A 234 2.89 -6.68 24.06
N ASP A 235 3.69 -7.53 23.44
CA ASP A 235 4.84 -7.10 22.64
C ASP A 235 4.37 -6.40 21.36
N ASN A 236 3.33 -6.92 20.72
CA ASN A 236 2.69 -6.29 19.56
C ASN A 236 2.10 -4.93 19.90
N ALA A 237 1.41 -4.81 21.04
CA ALA A 237 0.88 -3.54 21.52
C ALA A 237 2.00 -2.51 21.78
N ALA A 238 3.11 -2.95 22.37
CA ALA A 238 4.27 -2.10 22.63
C ALA A 238 4.95 -1.64 21.34
N TRP A 239 5.08 -2.54 20.36
CA TRP A 239 5.56 -2.22 19.02
C TRP A 239 4.67 -1.16 18.37
N TRP A 240 3.36 -1.42 18.26
CA TRP A 240 2.42 -0.51 17.60
C TRP A 240 2.43 0.88 18.23
N LYS A 241 2.43 0.95 19.57
CA LYS A 241 2.50 2.21 20.32
C LYS A 241 3.84 2.94 20.16
N GLY A 242 4.91 2.22 19.85
CA GLY A 242 6.24 2.78 19.63
C GLY A 242 6.42 3.42 18.25
N LEU A 243 5.54 3.10 17.30
CA LEU A 243 5.54 3.67 15.96
C LEU A 243 5.04 5.12 15.96
N SER A 244 5.63 5.94 15.11
CA SER A 244 5.07 7.23 14.71
C SER A 244 3.77 7.05 13.89
N ALA A 245 2.99 8.13 13.77
CA ALA A 245 1.77 8.12 12.97
C ALA A 245 2.04 7.78 11.49
N GLU A 246 3.18 8.20 10.95
CA GLU A 246 3.60 7.86 9.59
C GLU A 246 3.90 6.36 9.45
N GLU A 247 4.64 5.77 10.39
CA GLU A 247 4.94 4.33 10.38
C GLU A 247 3.66 3.49 10.55
N GLN A 248 2.75 3.89 11.44
CA GLN A 248 1.44 3.23 11.58
C GLN A 248 0.63 3.29 10.29
N ALA A 249 0.55 4.46 9.66
CA ALA A 249 -0.15 4.64 8.39
C ALA A 249 0.47 3.80 7.27
N ALA A 250 1.80 3.72 7.18
CA ALA A 250 2.49 2.88 6.20
C ALA A 250 2.18 1.38 6.39
N HIS A 251 2.14 0.90 7.64
CA HIS A 251 1.73 -0.47 7.96
C HIS A 251 0.26 -0.74 7.62
N LEU A 252 -0.65 0.19 7.92
CA LEU A 252 -2.07 0.08 7.53
C LEU A 252 -2.25 0.08 6.01
N ALA A 253 -1.52 0.94 5.29
CA ALA A 253 -1.60 1.06 3.84
C ALA A 253 -1.07 -0.20 3.14
N LEU A 254 0.10 -0.71 3.53
CA LEU A 254 0.81 -1.77 2.78
C LEU A 254 0.62 -3.18 3.34
N ASN A 255 0.22 -3.30 4.61
CA ASN A 255 0.17 -4.55 5.37
C ASN A 255 -1.11 -4.71 6.20
N ALA A 256 -2.23 -4.15 5.75
CA ALA A 256 -3.53 -4.22 6.45
C ALA A 256 -3.89 -5.63 6.96
N ALA A 257 -3.69 -6.68 6.16
CA ALA A 257 -3.98 -8.05 6.59
C ALA A 257 -3.13 -8.52 7.79
N ALA A 258 -1.85 -8.13 7.85
CA ALA A 258 -0.97 -8.46 8.97
C ALA A 258 -1.36 -7.67 10.22
N VAL A 259 -1.62 -6.36 10.07
CA VAL A 259 -2.06 -5.47 11.16
C VAL A 259 -3.39 -5.94 11.75
N GLY A 260 -4.38 -6.24 10.90
CA GLY A 260 -5.71 -6.69 11.33
C GLY A 260 -5.70 -8.06 12.03
N ALA A 261 -4.73 -8.92 11.71
CA ALA A 261 -4.57 -10.23 12.33
C ALA A 261 -3.77 -10.18 13.65
N LEU A 262 -3.08 -9.07 13.95
CA LEU A 262 -2.12 -9.01 15.05
C LEU A 262 -2.83 -8.78 16.39
N ASP A 263 -2.81 -9.80 17.25
CA ASP A 263 -3.39 -9.69 18.58
C ASP A 263 -2.62 -8.68 19.45
N GLY A 264 -3.37 -7.93 20.27
CA GLY A 264 -2.84 -6.91 21.17
C GLY A 264 -2.91 -5.48 20.63
N LEU A 265 -3.19 -5.30 19.34
CA LEU A 265 -3.45 -3.98 18.77
C LEU A 265 -4.82 -3.44 19.18
N PRO A 266 -5.01 -2.10 19.19
CA PRO A 266 -6.30 -1.47 19.45
C PRO A 266 -7.39 -2.01 18.52
N ALA A 267 -8.61 -2.16 19.04
CA ALA A 267 -9.76 -2.65 18.31
C ALA A 267 -10.07 -1.82 17.07
N GLU A 268 -9.96 -0.49 17.18
CA GLU A 268 -10.17 0.46 16.07
C GLU A 268 -9.12 0.26 14.96
N THR A 269 -7.85 0.12 15.32
CA THR A 269 -6.77 -0.18 14.36
C THR A 269 -7.01 -1.50 13.63
N ARG A 270 -7.39 -2.55 14.37
CA ARG A 270 -7.68 -3.86 13.76
C ARG A 270 -8.91 -3.80 12.86
N ASP A 271 -9.95 -3.08 13.28
CA ASP A 271 -11.17 -2.87 12.51
C ASP A 271 -10.88 -2.15 11.20
N GLU A 272 -10.16 -1.03 11.24
CA GLU A 272 -9.75 -0.28 10.05
C GLU A 272 -9.00 -1.17 9.05
N ALA A 273 -7.97 -1.86 9.55
CA ALA A 273 -7.15 -2.76 8.74
C ALA A 273 -7.99 -3.88 8.11
N ASN A 274 -8.83 -4.55 8.89
CA ASN A 274 -9.66 -5.64 8.39
C ASN A 274 -10.78 -5.16 7.47
N ARG A 275 -11.30 -3.93 7.62
CA ARG A 275 -12.30 -3.35 6.71
C ARG A 275 -11.72 -3.07 5.32
N LYS A 276 -10.47 -2.61 5.24
CA LYS A 276 -9.75 -2.52 3.96
C LYS A 276 -9.65 -3.91 3.30
N VAL A 277 -9.20 -4.92 4.04
CA VAL A 277 -9.11 -6.31 3.53
C VAL A 277 -10.47 -6.85 3.12
N PHE A 278 -11.53 -6.55 3.89
CA PHE A 278 -12.90 -6.91 3.57
C PHE A 278 -13.36 -6.31 2.25
N ALA A 279 -13.11 -5.02 2.00
CA ALA A 279 -13.49 -4.37 0.75
C ALA A 279 -12.73 -4.94 -0.47
N GLU A 280 -11.41 -5.14 -0.33
CA GLU A 280 -10.57 -5.75 -1.37
C GLU A 280 -11.02 -7.19 -1.70
N LYS A 281 -11.29 -8.01 -0.67
CA LYS A 281 -11.74 -9.40 -0.86
C LYS A 281 -13.13 -9.47 -1.49
N ARG A 282 -14.02 -8.54 -1.14
CA ARG A 282 -15.35 -8.46 -1.75
C ARG A 282 -15.21 -8.24 -3.24
N SER A 283 -14.40 -7.25 -3.63
CA SER A 283 -14.11 -6.96 -5.04
C SER A 283 -13.52 -8.18 -5.76
N GLU A 284 -12.51 -8.82 -5.17
CA GLU A 284 -11.87 -10.00 -5.75
C GLU A 284 -12.89 -11.11 -6.04
N PHE A 285 -13.80 -11.40 -5.10
CA PHE A 285 -14.81 -12.44 -5.26
C PHE A 285 -15.91 -12.06 -6.26
N GLU A 286 -16.38 -10.81 -6.25
CA GLU A 286 -17.38 -10.31 -7.21
C GLU A 286 -16.85 -10.34 -8.66
N LEU A 287 -15.61 -9.87 -8.86
CA LEU A 287 -14.97 -9.90 -10.17
C LEU A 287 -14.71 -11.34 -10.63
N ALA A 288 -14.27 -12.22 -9.73
CA ALA A 288 -14.09 -13.64 -10.03
C ALA A 288 -15.42 -14.32 -10.40
N LEU A 289 -16.51 -13.99 -9.70
CA LEU A 289 -17.84 -14.53 -9.97
C LEU A 289 -18.36 -14.04 -11.33
N LYS A 290 -18.19 -12.75 -11.63
CA LYS A 290 -18.56 -12.15 -12.92
C LYS A 290 -17.75 -12.71 -14.10
N ALA A 291 -16.52 -13.16 -13.87
CA ALA A 291 -15.68 -13.78 -14.88
C ALA A 291 -16.12 -15.21 -15.25
N ILE A 292 -16.99 -15.86 -14.44
CA ILE A 292 -17.54 -17.17 -14.76
C ILE A 292 -18.55 -17.02 -15.93
N PRO A 293 -18.39 -17.77 -17.04
CA PRO A 293 -19.33 -17.71 -18.15
C PRO A 293 -20.76 -18.06 -17.72
N ALA A 294 -21.76 -17.47 -18.39
CA ALA A 294 -23.14 -17.84 -18.17
C ALA A 294 -23.35 -19.35 -18.46
N ALA A 295 -24.12 -20.02 -17.61
CA ALA A 295 -24.42 -21.44 -17.79
C ALA A 295 -25.21 -21.64 -19.11
N PRO A 296 -24.80 -22.59 -19.98
CA PRO A 296 -25.58 -22.92 -21.16
C PRO A 296 -26.92 -23.59 -20.78
N PRO A 297 -27.85 -23.76 -21.74
CA PRO A 297 -29.13 -24.40 -21.46
C PRO A 297 -28.95 -25.76 -20.80
N LYS A 298 -29.44 -25.92 -19.57
CA LYS A 298 -29.20 -27.10 -18.74
C LYS A 298 -29.71 -28.40 -19.38
N TYR A 299 -30.75 -28.33 -20.20
CA TYR A 299 -31.42 -29.52 -20.71
C TYR A 299 -31.67 -29.43 -22.22
N THR A 300 -31.57 -30.59 -22.87
CA THR A 300 -32.09 -30.83 -24.23
C THR A 300 -32.97 -32.07 -24.24
N TYR A 301 -33.69 -32.30 -25.34
CA TYR A 301 -34.52 -33.47 -25.53
C TYR A 301 -33.91 -34.37 -26.60
N VAL A 302 -33.71 -35.65 -26.25
CA VAL A 302 -33.27 -36.69 -27.18
C VAL A 302 -34.41 -37.67 -27.42
N THR A 303 -34.68 -37.98 -28.69
CA THR A 303 -35.75 -38.91 -29.07
C THR A 303 -35.26 -40.35 -28.91
N THR A 304 -35.93 -41.11 -28.04
CA THR A 304 -35.67 -42.54 -27.83
C THR A 304 -36.82 -43.39 -28.38
N ALA A 305 -36.64 -44.72 -28.46
CA ALA A 305 -37.70 -45.66 -28.83
C ALA A 305 -38.94 -45.62 -27.91
N ARG A 306 -38.83 -44.99 -26.73
CA ARG A 306 -39.91 -44.83 -25.74
C ARG A 306 -40.46 -43.39 -25.67
N GLY A 307 -40.02 -42.51 -26.57
CA GLY A 307 -40.38 -41.08 -26.58
C GLY A 307 -39.21 -40.14 -26.25
N PRO A 308 -39.44 -38.82 -26.27
CA PRO A 308 -38.41 -37.83 -25.95
C PRO A 308 -38.06 -37.86 -24.46
N VAL A 309 -36.77 -37.93 -24.16
CA VAL A 309 -36.22 -37.91 -22.79
C VAL A 309 -35.41 -36.64 -22.61
N ARG A 310 -35.55 -36.01 -21.43
CA ARG A 310 -34.77 -34.83 -21.04
C ARG A 310 -33.40 -35.26 -20.54
N VAL A 311 -32.34 -34.77 -21.17
CA VAL A 311 -30.94 -35.04 -20.80
C VAL A 311 -30.20 -33.72 -20.58
N TYR A 312 -29.09 -33.77 -19.84
CA TYR A 312 -28.17 -32.63 -19.77
C TYR A 312 -27.53 -32.39 -21.13
N THR A 313 -27.29 -31.14 -21.49
CA THR A 313 -26.48 -30.84 -22.67
C THR A 313 -25.01 -31.09 -22.36
N ASP A 314 -24.24 -31.50 -23.36
CA ASP A 314 -22.80 -31.73 -23.21
C ASP A 314 -22.10 -30.44 -22.76
N GLU A 315 -22.51 -29.30 -23.33
CA GLU A 315 -21.99 -27.98 -22.95
C GLU A 315 -22.29 -27.62 -21.49
N TYR A 316 -23.45 -28.05 -20.95
CA TYR A 316 -23.78 -27.82 -19.53
C TYR A 316 -22.96 -28.72 -18.62
N VAL A 317 -22.72 -29.97 -18.99
CA VAL A 317 -21.85 -30.87 -18.22
C VAL A 317 -20.43 -30.30 -18.17
N GLU A 318 -19.86 -29.91 -19.30
CA GLU A 318 -18.52 -29.28 -19.36
C GLU A 318 -18.45 -27.99 -18.55
N TRP A 319 -19.47 -27.13 -18.67
CA TRP A 319 -19.56 -25.91 -17.87
C TRP A 319 -19.64 -26.22 -16.37
N ASN A 320 -20.47 -27.20 -16.00
CA ASN A 320 -20.70 -27.58 -14.62
C ASN A 320 -19.42 -28.12 -13.99
N ASP A 321 -18.74 -29.04 -14.66
CA ASP A 321 -17.49 -29.64 -14.17
C ASP A 321 -16.38 -28.61 -14.00
N LYS A 322 -16.39 -27.54 -14.81
CA LYS A 322 -15.36 -26.50 -14.76
C LYS A 322 -15.65 -25.39 -13.75
N TYR A 323 -16.93 -24.99 -13.58
CA TYR A 323 -17.26 -23.75 -12.89
C TYR A 323 -18.20 -23.90 -11.70
N SER A 324 -18.93 -25.01 -11.54
CA SER A 324 -19.99 -25.11 -10.52
C SER A 324 -19.45 -24.98 -9.09
N ASP A 325 -18.39 -25.71 -8.75
CA ASP A 325 -17.78 -25.67 -7.41
C ASP A 325 -17.24 -24.28 -7.09
N ARG A 326 -16.48 -23.68 -8.02
CA ARG A 326 -15.92 -22.33 -7.82
C ARG A 326 -17.01 -21.27 -7.72
N LYS A 327 -18.07 -21.38 -8.52
CA LYS A 327 -19.21 -20.48 -8.45
C LYS A 327 -19.90 -20.56 -7.08
N MET A 328 -20.18 -21.79 -6.62
CA MET A 328 -20.81 -22.03 -5.32
C MET A 328 -19.96 -21.49 -4.16
N GLU A 329 -18.64 -21.69 -4.22
CA GLU A 329 -17.68 -21.18 -3.24
C GLU A 329 -17.71 -19.64 -3.17
N LEU A 330 -17.64 -18.97 -4.33
CA LEU A 330 -17.68 -17.50 -4.41
C LEU A 330 -19.01 -16.91 -3.92
N GLU A 331 -20.14 -17.51 -4.32
CA GLU A 331 -21.47 -17.13 -3.83
C GLU A 331 -21.58 -17.32 -2.31
N GLY A 332 -20.98 -18.38 -1.78
CA GLY A 332 -20.87 -18.65 -0.34
C GLY A 332 -20.12 -17.56 0.41
N TYR A 333 -18.92 -17.20 -0.06
CA TYR A 333 -18.12 -16.13 0.53
C TYR A 333 -18.86 -14.79 0.51
N LEU A 334 -19.44 -14.40 -0.62
CA LEU A 334 -20.18 -13.14 -0.75
C LEU A 334 -21.39 -13.09 0.17
N LYS A 335 -22.14 -14.20 0.28
CA LYS A 335 -23.24 -14.31 1.23
C LYS A 335 -22.80 -14.12 2.68
N GLY A 336 -21.64 -14.68 3.05
CA GLY A 336 -21.06 -14.46 4.38
C GLY A 336 -20.68 -13.01 4.62
N MET A 337 -20.06 -12.37 3.63
CA MET A 337 -19.72 -10.95 3.69
C MET A 337 -20.95 -10.05 3.79
N ASP A 338 -22.06 -10.42 3.13
CA ASP A 338 -23.33 -9.71 3.28
C ASP A 338 -23.89 -9.82 4.71
N GLN A 339 -23.67 -10.93 5.41
CA GLN A 339 -24.06 -11.06 6.83
C GLN A 339 -23.20 -10.17 7.74
N ILE A 340 -21.90 -10.04 7.46
CA ILE A 340 -21.03 -9.09 8.18
C ILE A 340 -21.52 -7.65 7.93
N GLN A 341 -21.82 -7.32 6.67
CA GLN A 341 -22.33 -6.00 6.31
C GLN A 341 -23.68 -5.70 6.98
N ASP A 342 -24.62 -6.65 7.00
CA ASP A 342 -25.90 -6.51 7.73
C ASP A 342 -25.64 -6.22 9.21
N ARG A 343 -24.66 -6.89 9.81
CA ARG A 343 -24.30 -6.61 11.20
C ARG A 343 -23.76 -5.19 11.36
N PHE A 344 -22.89 -4.68 10.48
CA PHE A 344 -22.47 -3.27 10.54
C PHE A 344 -23.66 -2.32 10.39
N ASP A 345 -24.55 -2.58 9.45
CA ASP A 345 -25.71 -1.75 9.16
C ASP A 345 -26.72 -1.71 10.32
N ARG A 346 -26.73 -2.74 11.17
CA ARG A 346 -27.56 -2.85 12.37
C ARG A 346 -27.02 -2.12 13.60
N THR A 347 -25.86 -1.48 13.50
CA THR A 347 -25.37 -0.58 14.57
C THR A 347 -26.47 0.41 14.97
N GLY A 348 -26.63 0.62 16.28
CA GLY A 348 -27.66 1.44 16.93
C GLY A 348 -29.08 0.86 16.93
N VAL A 349 -29.38 -0.17 16.13
CA VAL A 349 -30.71 -0.78 16.10
C VAL A 349 -30.96 -1.55 17.39
N ARG A 350 -32.03 -1.21 18.12
CA ARG A 350 -32.36 -1.82 19.42
C ARG A 350 -31.21 -1.74 20.44
N GLY A 351 -30.43 -0.65 20.41
CA GLY A 351 -29.31 -0.44 21.32
C GLY A 351 -28.08 -1.31 21.03
N LEU A 352 -28.02 -1.93 19.84
CA LEU A 352 -26.86 -2.70 19.43
C LEU A 352 -25.65 -1.75 19.26
N PRO A 353 -24.52 -2.00 19.94
CA PRO A 353 -23.34 -1.15 19.79
C PRO A 353 -22.71 -1.30 18.40
N GLU A 354 -21.78 -0.39 18.10
CA GLU A 354 -20.92 -0.49 16.92
C GLU A 354 -20.24 -1.86 16.82
N ALA A 355 -20.06 -2.36 15.60
CA ALA A 355 -19.35 -3.61 15.36
C ALA A 355 -17.92 -3.35 14.91
N TYR A 356 -16.96 -4.04 15.52
CA TYR A 356 -15.54 -4.00 15.14
C TYR A 356 -15.13 -5.34 14.55
N LEU A 357 -14.48 -5.31 13.38
CA LEU A 357 -13.92 -6.47 12.68
C LEU A 357 -12.47 -6.69 13.14
N LEU A 358 -12.29 -7.51 14.17
CA LEU A 358 -10.98 -7.72 14.80
C LEU A 358 -10.13 -8.78 14.11
N GLY A 359 -10.71 -9.58 13.23
CA GLY A 359 -9.98 -10.54 12.42
C GLY A 359 -10.82 -10.95 11.23
N TYR A 360 -10.21 -10.96 10.06
CA TYR A 360 -10.91 -11.30 8.82
C TYR A 360 -9.99 -12.05 7.86
N ASP A 361 -10.29 -13.32 7.65
CA ASP A 361 -9.71 -14.16 6.61
C ASP A 361 -10.82 -15.04 6.03
N PRO A 362 -11.44 -14.66 4.90
CA PRO A 362 -12.61 -15.35 4.38
C PRO A 362 -12.32 -16.75 3.82
N VAL A 363 -11.04 -17.09 3.61
CA VAL A 363 -10.60 -18.38 3.02
C VAL A 363 -9.71 -19.19 3.97
N GLY A 364 -9.37 -18.63 5.13
CA GLY A 364 -8.49 -19.25 6.13
C GLY A 364 -9.00 -20.60 6.60
N HIS A 365 -8.10 -21.58 6.67
CA HIS A 365 -8.39 -22.95 7.13
C HIS A 365 -9.59 -23.63 6.42
N SER A 366 -9.86 -23.29 5.16
CA SER A 366 -10.95 -23.81 4.33
C SER A 366 -12.38 -23.40 4.72
N ASP A 367 -12.62 -22.93 5.95
CA ASP A 367 -13.95 -22.52 6.44
C ASP A 367 -14.08 -21.01 6.74
N GLY A 368 -12.97 -20.27 6.66
CA GLY A 368 -12.86 -18.85 6.99
C GLY A 368 -12.67 -18.59 8.49
N LYS A 369 -12.08 -17.43 8.82
CA LYS A 369 -11.90 -16.92 10.19
C LYS A 369 -12.43 -15.49 10.26
N ILE A 370 -13.43 -15.27 11.12
CA ILE A 370 -14.00 -13.96 11.40
C ILE A 370 -14.04 -13.75 12.91
N ILE A 371 -13.56 -12.59 13.36
CA ILE A 371 -13.70 -12.14 14.74
C ILE A 371 -14.43 -10.81 14.69
N LEU A 372 -15.65 -10.79 15.24
CA LEU A 372 -16.48 -9.60 15.31
C LEU A 372 -16.78 -9.26 16.77
N ALA A 373 -16.52 -8.03 17.17
CA ALA A 373 -16.90 -7.51 18.48
C ALA A 373 -18.14 -6.62 18.38
N ASN A 374 -19.03 -6.71 19.36
CA ASN A 374 -20.17 -5.83 19.53
C ASN A 374 -19.84 -4.83 20.64
N GLY A 375 -19.44 -3.61 20.27
CA GLY A 375 -18.82 -2.62 21.14
C GLY A 375 -17.30 -2.76 21.16
N ASN A 376 -16.61 -1.70 21.59
CA ASN A 376 -15.15 -1.68 21.64
C ASN A 376 -14.68 -2.50 22.87
N PRO A 377 -13.99 -3.64 22.66
CA PRO A 377 -13.53 -4.49 23.77
C PRO A 377 -12.45 -3.84 24.63
N ASP A 378 -11.72 -2.84 24.11
CA ASP A 378 -10.64 -2.16 24.85
C ASP A 378 -11.19 -1.22 25.93
N THR A 379 -12.43 -0.77 25.79
CA THR A 379 -13.10 0.15 26.72
C THR A 379 -14.29 -0.48 27.45
N ALA A 380 -14.62 -1.73 27.16
CA ALA A 380 -15.75 -2.43 27.76
C ALA A 380 -15.49 -2.80 29.23
N ASP A 381 -16.48 -2.59 30.10
CA ASP A 381 -16.42 -3.04 31.50
C ASP A 381 -16.38 -4.57 31.61
N HIS A 382 -17.08 -5.25 30.69
CA HIS A 382 -17.24 -6.70 30.66
C HIS A 382 -17.19 -7.22 29.23
N THR A 383 -16.46 -8.31 29.01
CA THR A 383 -16.38 -9.00 27.72
C THR A 383 -16.94 -10.41 27.83
N ALA A 384 -17.65 -10.84 26.78
CA ALA A 384 -18.14 -12.20 26.62
C ALA A 384 -17.78 -12.70 25.23
N VAL A 385 -17.28 -13.94 25.14
CA VAL A 385 -16.86 -14.54 23.88
C VAL A 385 -17.82 -15.65 23.51
N TYR A 386 -18.36 -15.59 22.29
CA TYR A 386 -19.14 -16.66 21.70
C TYR A 386 -18.35 -17.29 20.55
N VAL A 387 -18.11 -18.60 20.64
CA VAL A 387 -17.49 -19.38 19.58
C VAL A 387 -18.58 -20.25 18.95
N PRO A 388 -18.94 -20.02 17.68
CA PRO A 388 -19.89 -20.85 16.97
C PRO A 388 -19.45 -22.33 16.96
N GLY A 389 -20.41 -23.26 16.95
CA GLY A 389 -20.12 -24.69 16.90
C GLY A 389 -19.44 -25.11 15.58
N THR A 390 -18.90 -26.32 15.52
CA THR A 390 -18.07 -26.88 14.42
C THR A 390 -18.73 -27.01 13.04
N LYS A 391 -20.01 -26.60 12.89
CA LYS A 391 -20.73 -26.54 11.61
C LYS A 391 -20.98 -25.12 11.12
N ALA A 392 -20.48 -24.12 11.84
CA ALA A 392 -20.51 -22.73 11.40
C ALA A 392 -19.39 -22.50 10.38
N ASN A 393 -19.72 -21.82 9.30
CA ASN A 393 -18.80 -21.36 8.27
C ASN A 393 -19.12 -19.91 7.95
N ILE A 394 -18.28 -19.25 7.14
CA ILE A 394 -18.50 -17.86 6.74
C ILE A 394 -19.89 -17.58 6.14
N GLU A 395 -20.54 -18.56 5.51
CA GLU A 395 -21.90 -18.41 4.95
C GLU A 395 -23.02 -18.32 6.01
N LYS A 396 -22.70 -18.61 7.27
CA LYS A 396 -23.64 -18.71 8.41
C LYS A 396 -23.04 -18.08 9.66
N ILE A 397 -22.94 -16.76 9.66
CA ILE A 397 -22.62 -15.94 10.81
C ILE A 397 -23.91 -15.72 11.60
N ALA A 398 -23.94 -16.22 12.84
CA ALA A 398 -25.11 -16.20 13.73
C ALA A 398 -25.14 -14.93 14.60
#